data_AF-A0A971B3J2-F1
#
_entry.id   AF-A0A971B3J2-F1
#
_cell.length_a   1.000
_cell.length_b   1.000
_cell.length_c   1.000
_cell.angle_alpha   90.00
_cell.angle_beta   90.00
_cell.angle_gamma   90.00
#
_symmetry.space_group_name_H-M   'P 1'
#
loop_
_entity.id
_entity.type
_entity.pdbx_description
1 polymer ?
#
loop_
_entity_poly.entity_id
_entity_poly.type
_entity_poly.pdbx_seq_one_letter_code
_entity_poly.pdbx_strand_id
1 'polypeptide(L)'
;MSTGLDRFVCLLEELETSHKLVKAGFGSLQEIDMGNDFYHLPHQLIASGLERLMKCYVSLVYEDQNGSYPNMAYMQGLGHDLDKILQKICSGFYGGKTRPIVQREFAFITTDPVLKRCLEILSLFGKFGRYYNLDIVAGSPHSPIDPKSEWETLESSIEDITPYLGSLESLHRDYYPRVHSKLIAKMERLVRAIAMQFTIGDHTDKNGNLRQTSVVYTDFRNLRDEELGATDYRRSVQILRQQKKNWEKRSDRQIIAGSWPTKAITEDEYAGEWPFRVDRIILELREGIFCIVNIEGYAFALNGAAASRLQIPDPHDAGLAVLGRSVGPFIDMALALREVQQ
;
A
#
# COMPACT_ATOMS: atom_id res chain seq x y z
N MET A 1 -11.04 36.72 -13.53
CA MET A 1 -10.99 36.10 -12.19
C MET A 1 -11.76 34.79 -12.29
N SER A 2 -11.19 33.65 -11.85
CA SER A 2 -11.94 32.39 -11.83
C SER A 2 -13.10 32.49 -10.85
N THR A 3 -14.26 31.96 -11.22
CA THR A 3 -15.45 31.91 -10.36
C THR A 3 -15.24 30.94 -9.19
N GLY A 4 -16.08 31.01 -8.16
CA GLY A 4 -16.04 30.03 -7.06
C GLY A 4 -16.23 28.59 -7.56
N LEU A 5 -17.04 28.41 -8.60
CA LEU A 5 -17.27 27.12 -9.25
C LEU A 5 -16.00 26.61 -9.96
N ASP A 6 -15.32 27.46 -10.73
CA ASP A 6 -14.08 27.07 -11.43
C ASP A 6 -13.01 26.58 -10.44
N ARG A 7 -12.88 27.27 -9.29
CA ARG A 7 -11.93 26.89 -8.24
C ARG A 7 -12.29 25.56 -7.58
N PHE A 8 -13.59 25.30 -7.37
CA PHE A 8 -14.06 24.03 -6.84
C PHE A 8 -13.75 22.88 -7.79
N VAL A 9 -13.97 23.06 -9.11
CA VAL A 9 -13.64 22.06 -10.13
C VAL A 9 -12.14 21.76 -10.14
N CYS A 10 -11.27 22.78 -10.16
CA CYS A 10 -9.83 22.56 -10.08
C CYS A 10 -9.40 21.82 -8.81
N LEU A 11 -10.05 22.11 -7.67
CA LEU A 11 -9.78 21.41 -6.42
C LEU A 11 -10.20 19.94 -6.49
N LEU A 12 -11.34 19.64 -7.12
CA LEU A 12 -11.77 18.27 -7.35
C LEU A 12 -10.77 17.50 -8.23
N GLU A 13 -10.28 18.11 -9.31
CA GLU A 13 -9.24 17.52 -10.17
C GLU A 13 -7.93 17.25 -9.40
N GLU A 14 -7.52 18.16 -8.51
CA GLU A 14 -6.36 17.97 -7.64
C GLU A 14 -6.58 16.85 -6.61
N LEU A 15 -7.80 16.70 -6.06
CA LEU A 15 -8.16 15.57 -5.19
C LEU A 15 -8.15 14.23 -5.94
N GLU A 16 -8.66 14.18 -7.16
CA GLU A 16 -8.59 12.96 -7.98
C GLU A 16 -7.15 12.61 -8.33
N THR A 17 -6.34 13.62 -8.64
CA THR A 17 -4.92 13.45 -8.90
C THR A 17 -4.20 12.95 -7.66
N SER A 18 -4.50 13.51 -6.48
CA SER A 18 -3.92 13.05 -5.22
C SER A 18 -4.28 11.61 -4.92
N HIS A 19 -5.52 11.20 -5.17
CA HIS A 19 -5.98 9.83 -5.00
C HIS A 19 -5.21 8.85 -5.89
N LYS A 20 -5.10 9.17 -7.18
CA LYS A 20 -4.34 8.35 -8.15
C LYS A 20 -2.87 8.24 -7.76
N LEU A 21 -2.25 9.32 -7.30
CA LEU A 21 -0.85 9.33 -6.88
C LEU A 21 -0.61 8.52 -5.61
N VAL A 22 -1.48 8.61 -4.61
CA VAL A 22 -1.38 7.78 -3.40
C VAL A 22 -1.44 6.30 -3.76
N LYS A 23 -2.43 5.89 -4.57
CA LYS A 23 -2.57 4.48 -4.99
C LYS A 23 -1.41 4.02 -5.85
N ALA A 24 -0.97 4.82 -6.82
CA ALA A 24 0.18 4.50 -7.64
C ALA A 24 1.47 4.41 -6.80
N GLY A 25 1.63 5.30 -5.82
CA GLY A 25 2.77 5.28 -4.91
C GLY A 25 2.81 4.05 -4.01
N PHE A 26 1.66 3.64 -3.45
CA PHE A 26 1.55 2.37 -2.71
C PHE A 26 1.83 1.16 -3.60
N GLY A 27 1.31 1.17 -4.83
CA GLY A 27 1.58 0.12 -5.82
C GLY A 27 3.07 0.03 -6.13
N SER A 28 3.72 1.16 -6.46
CA SER A 28 5.16 1.20 -6.72
C SER A 28 6.00 0.77 -5.51
N LEU A 29 5.55 1.05 -4.29
CA LEU A 29 6.23 0.58 -3.08
C LEU A 29 6.11 -0.93 -2.92
N GLN A 30 4.96 -1.52 -3.25
CA GLN A 30 4.75 -2.97 -3.22
C GLN A 30 5.52 -3.73 -4.31
N GLU A 31 6.04 -3.04 -5.33
CA GLU A 31 6.92 -3.64 -6.36
C GLU A 31 8.41 -3.53 -5.96
N ILE A 32 8.73 -2.91 -4.82
CA ILE A 32 10.12 -2.84 -4.33
C ILE A 32 10.51 -4.21 -3.79
N ASP A 33 11.67 -4.67 -4.23
CA ASP A 33 12.29 -5.91 -3.79
C ASP A 33 13.82 -5.79 -3.90
N MET A 34 14.54 -6.91 -3.79
CA MET A 34 16.00 -6.89 -3.91
C MET A 34 16.49 -6.53 -5.33
N GLY A 35 15.70 -6.82 -6.37
CA GLY A 35 16.02 -6.52 -7.77
C GLY A 35 15.57 -5.11 -8.21
N ASN A 36 14.57 -4.56 -7.53
CA ASN A 36 14.01 -3.23 -7.75
C ASN A 36 14.07 -2.42 -6.44
N ASP A 37 15.19 -1.74 -6.21
CA ASP A 37 15.44 -0.88 -5.06
C ASP A 37 15.18 0.61 -5.37
N PHE A 38 14.37 0.90 -6.39
CA PHE A 38 14.14 2.24 -6.91
C PHE A 38 13.10 3.02 -6.09
N TYR A 39 13.43 3.31 -4.82
CA TYR A 39 12.56 4.05 -3.88
C TYR A 39 12.21 5.48 -4.32
N HIS A 40 12.93 6.05 -5.29
CA HIS A 40 12.66 7.41 -5.77
C HIS A 40 11.22 7.56 -6.30
N LEU A 41 10.73 6.60 -7.09
CA LEU A 41 9.38 6.65 -7.65
C LEU A 41 8.28 6.58 -6.56
N PRO A 42 8.23 5.55 -5.68
CA PRO A 42 7.21 5.50 -4.65
C PRO A 42 7.27 6.72 -3.72
N HIS A 43 8.47 7.18 -3.32
CA HIS A 43 8.59 8.38 -2.48
C HIS A 43 8.02 9.63 -3.17
N GLN A 44 8.33 9.84 -4.45
CA GLN A 44 7.79 10.96 -5.23
C GLN A 44 6.27 10.92 -5.32
N LEU A 45 5.70 9.75 -5.63
CA LEU A 45 4.26 9.58 -5.80
C LEU A 45 3.51 9.74 -4.47
N ILE A 46 3.96 9.07 -3.40
CA ILE A 46 3.32 9.14 -2.09
C ILE A 46 3.41 10.55 -1.51
N ALA A 47 4.61 11.16 -1.50
CA ALA A 47 4.78 12.50 -0.96
C ALA A 47 3.88 13.52 -1.68
N SER A 48 3.86 13.46 -3.02
CA SER A 48 3.06 14.37 -3.83
C SER A 48 1.56 14.12 -3.68
N GLY A 49 1.13 12.86 -3.54
CA GLY A 49 -0.25 12.49 -3.28
C GLY A 49 -0.75 12.97 -1.92
N LEU A 50 0.02 12.72 -0.85
CA LEU A 50 -0.33 13.13 0.51
C LEU A 50 -0.34 14.66 0.66
N GLU A 51 0.63 15.36 0.08
CA GLU A 51 0.68 16.83 0.09
C GLU A 51 -0.59 17.42 -0.53
N ARG A 52 -0.97 16.95 -1.72
CA ARG A 52 -2.16 17.43 -2.44
C ARG A 52 -3.44 17.14 -1.67
N LEU A 53 -3.61 15.93 -1.13
CA LEU A 53 -4.76 15.57 -0.31
C LEU A 53 -4.92 16.55 0.86
N MET A 54 -3.85 16.76 1.62
CA MET A 54 -3.88 17.62 2.79
C MET A 54 -4.15 19.08 2.43
N LYS A 55 -3.53 19.60 1.36
CA LYS A 55 -3.77 20.98 0.88
C LYS A 55 -5.18 21.19 0.34
N CYS A 56 -5.74 20.22 -0.37
CA CYS A 56 -7.12 20.27 -0.85
C CYS A 56 -8.10 20.25 0.32
N TYR A 57 -7.87 19.38 1.31
CA TYR A 57 -8.67 19.36 2.54
C TYR A 57 -8.63 20.70 3.27
N VAL A 58 -7.44 21.27 3.50
CA VAL A 58 -7.28 22.60 4.10
C VAL A 58 -8.04 23.65 3.30
N SER A 59 -7.96 23.62 1.97
CA SER A 59 -8.62 24.59 1.09
C SER A 59 -10.15 24.52 1.18
N LEU A 60 -10.72 23.32 1.26
CA LEU A 60 -12.16 23.12 1.41
C LEU A 60 -12.67 23.61 2.78
N VAL A 61 -12.00 23.21 3.87
CA VAL A 61 -12.42 23.64 5.20
C VAL A 61 -12.18 25.14 5.40
N TYR A 62 -11.11 25.69 4.82
CA TYR A 62 -10.86 27.14 4.83
C TYR A 62 -11.98 27.90 4.10
N GLU A 63 -12.45 27.41 2.96
CA GLU A 63 -13.57 28.01 2.23
C GLU A 63 -14.87 27.98 3.06
N ASP A 64 -15.19 26.85 3.69
CA ASP A 64 -16.37 26.72 4.58
C ASP A 64 -16.33 27.72 5.74
N GLN A 65 -15.13 27.93 6.32
CA GLN A 65 -14.94 28.84 7.46
C GLN A 65 -14.94 30.32 7.08
N ASN A 66 -14.36 30.67 5.92
CA ASN A 66 -14.05 32.06 5.56
C ASN A 66 -14.90 32.60 4.38
N GLY A 67 -15.72 31.76 3.74
CA GLY A 67 -16.50 32.10 2.56
C GLY A 67 -15.67 32.35 1.30
N SER A 68 -14.37 32.03 1.32
CA SER A 68 -13.48 32.15 0.18
C SER A 68 -12.31 31.18 0.29
N TYR A 69 -11.82 30.67 -0.85
CA TYR A 69 -10.64 29.81 -0.90
C TYR A 69 -9.36 30.55 -0.46
N PRO A 70 -8.36 29.84 0.07
CA PRO A 70 -7.08 30.43 0.45
C PRO A 70 -6.40 31.11 -0.73
N ASN A 71 -5.70 32.21 -0.46
CA ASN A 71 -4.90 32.91 -1.45
C ASN A 71 -3.54 32.21 -1.67
N MET A 72 -2.80 32.64 -2.69
CA MET A 72 -1.51 32.03 -3.04
C MET A 72 -0.49 32.12 -1.89
N ALA A 73 -0.46 33.24 -1.16
CA ALA A 73 0.44 33.41 -0.02
C ALA A 73 0.16 32.39 1.09
N TYR A 74 -1.12 32.12 1.37
CA TYR A 74 -1.53 31.07 2.31
C TYR A 74 -1.11 29.69 1.82
N MET A 75 -1.35 29.37 0.54
CA MET A 75 -1.00 28.08 -0.04
C MET A 75 0.51 27.83 -0.06
N GLN A 76 1.32 28.87 -0.32
CA GLN A 76 2.78 28.81 -0.21
C GLN A 76 3.24 28.65 1.24
N GLY A 77 2.55 29.31 2.18
CA GLY A 77 2.84 29.21 3.61
C GLY A 77 2.63 27.81 4.21
N LEU A 78 1.79 26.97 3.58
CA LEU A 78 1.67 25.55 3.97
C LEU A 78 2.95 24.75 3.67
N GLY A 79 3.77 25.18 2.71
CA GLY A 79 5.02 24.52 2.34
C GLY A 79 4.82 23.13 1.71
N HIS A 80 5.88 22.31 1.74
CA HIS A 80 5.92 20.93 1.22
C HIS A 80 6.22 19.89 2.30
N ASP A 81 6.23 20.33 3.56
CA ASP A 81 6.56 19.50 4.71
C ASP A 81 5.30 18.83 5.22
N LEU A 82 5.19 17.52 4.99
CA LEU A 82 3.98 16.76 5.25
C LEU A 82 3.61 16.77 6.75
N ASP A 83 4.60 16.68 7.63
CA ASP A 83 4.38 16.73 9.08
C ASP A 83 3.83 18.09 9.50
N LYS A 84 4.40 19.19 8.97
CA LYS A 84 3.89 20.55 9.25
C LYS A 84 2.46 20.76 8.73
N ILE A 85 2.15 20.26 7.54
CA ILE A 85 0.79 20.36 6.98
C ILE A 85 -0.18 19.54 7.85
N LEU A 86 0.19 18.33 8.26
CA LEU A 86 -0.63 17.50 9.14
C LEU A 86 -0.85 18.17 10.51
N GLN A 87 0.18 18.76 11.12
CA GLN A 87 0.05 19.53 12.36
C GLN A 87 -0.90 20.72 12.20
N LYS A 88 -0.84 21.42 11.06
CA LYS A 88 -1.77 22.51 10.73
C LYS A 88 -3.21 22.00 10.64
N ILE A 89 -3.42 20.85 10.02
CA ILE A 89 -4.72 20.18 9.98
C ILE A 89 -5.19 19.86 11.40
N CYS A 90 -4.38 19.17 12.19
CA CYS A 90 -4.75 18.70 13.53
C CYS A 90 -5.11 19.84 14.50
N SER A 91 -4.43 20.98 14.38
CA SER A 91 -4.61 22.14 15.25
C SER A 91 -5.75 23.07 14.84
N GLY A 92 -6.02 23.22 13.54
CA GLY A 92 -6.95 24.25 13.05
C GLY A 92 -8.09 23.76 12.15
N PHE A 93 -7.99 22.57 11.57
CA PHE A 93 -8.94 22.09 10.56
C PHE A 93 -9.58 20.75 10.89
N TYR A 94 -9.06 19.98 11.84
CA TYR A 94 -9.60 18.67 12.19
C TYR A 94 -10.73 18.81 13.21
N GLY A 95 -11.95 18.42 12.84
CA GLY A 95 -13.13 18.46 13.70
C GLY A 95 -13.67 17.06 14.01
N GLY A 96 -14.90 16.98 14.52
CA GLY A 96 -15.54 15.71 14.85
C GLY A 96 -14.99 14.99 16.07
N LYS A 97 -14.09 15.64 16.84
CA LYS A 97 -13.34 15.04 17.96
C LYS A 97 -14.19 14.61 19.16
N THR A 98 -15.52 14.76 19.11
CA THR A 98 -16.43 14.20 20.13
C THR A 98 -16.83 12.75 19.80
N ARG A 99 -16.68 12.31 18.53
CA ARG A 99 -17.00 10.95 18.11
C ARG A 99 -15.84 10.00 18.45
N PRO A 100 -16.09 8.84 19.08
CA PRO A 100 -15.03 7.90 19.47
C PRO A 100 -14.12 7.48 18.31
N ILE A 101 -14.69 7.19 17.15
CA ILE A 101 -13.92 6.77 15.98
C ILE A 101 -12.98 7.89 15.48
N VAL A 102 -13.44 9.15 15.49
CA VAL A 102 -12.64 10.30 15.07
C VAL A 102 -11.54 10.62 16.09
N GLN A 103 -11.82 10.47 17.39
CA GLN A 103 -10.80 10.59 18.43
C GLN A 103 -9.69 9.56 18.27
N ARG A 104 -10.07 8.30 17.97
CA ARG A 104 -9.14 7.20 17.76
C ARG A 104 -8.21 7.47 16.57
N GLU A 105 -8.78 7.94 15.44
CA GLU A 105 -7.98 8.29 14.27
C GLU A 105 -7.10 9.53 14.52
N PHE A 106 -7.63 10.54 15.22
CA PHE A 106 -6.85 11.74 15.60
C PHE A 106 -5.66 11.39 16.50
N ALA A 107 -5.86 10.53 17.50
CA ALA A 107 -4.78 10.04 18.35
C ALA A 107 -3.72 9.34 17.50
N PHE A 108 -4.12 8.42 16.63
CA PHE A 108 -3.19 7.72 15.74
C PHE A 108 -2.34 8.67 14.88
N ILE A 109 -2.96 9.60 14.14
CA ILE A 109 -2.21 10.48 13.24
C ILE A 109 -1.31 11.49 13.97
N THR A 110 -1.47 11.67 15.28
CA THR A 110 -0.66 12.59 16.09
C THR A 110 0.40 11.89 16.92
N THR A 111 0.24 10.60 17.23
CA THR A 111 1.12 9.90 18.15
C THR A 111 1.85 8.70 17.57
N ASP A 112 1.45 8.17 16.41
CA ASP A 112 2.10 6.97 15.85
C ASP A 112 3.53 7.28 15.35
N PRO A 113 4.57 6.68 15.95
CA PRO A 113 5.96 7.04 15.65
C PRO A 113 6.38 6.56 14.26
N VAL A 114 5.83 5.45 13.78
CA VAL A 114 6.14 4.90 12.45
C VAL A 114 5.58 5.83 11.38
N LEU A 115 4.31 6.23 11.51
CA LEU A 115 3.69 7.19 10.59
C LEU A 115 4.47 8.51 10.56
N LYS A 116 4.81 9.04 11.74
CA LYS A 116 5.60 10.27 11.84
C LYS A 116 6.92 10.13 11.07
N ARG A 117 7.60 8.99 11.24
CA ARG A 117 8.85 8.72 10.54
C ARG A 117 8.68 8.61 9.02
N CYS A 118 7.60 7.99 8.55
CA CYS A 118 7.26 7.99 7.11
C CYS A 118 7.13 9.43 6.58
N LEU A 119 6.38 10.29 7.28
CA LEU A 119 6.15 11.68 6.84
C LEU A 119 7.42 12.52 6.85
N GLU A 120 8.31 12.32 7.82
CA GLU A 120 9.62 12.97 7.89
C GLU A 120 10.48 12.61 6.67
N ILE A 121 10.62 11.32 6.35
CA ILE A 121 11.44 10.84 5.23
C ILE A 121 10.86 11.31 3.89
N LEU A 122 9.54 11.23 3.71
CA LEU A 122 8.87 11.72 2.50
C LEU A 122 9.02 13.25 2.35
N SER A 123 8.99 14.00 3.46
CA SER A 123 9.23 15.45 3.45
C SER A 123 10.69 15.79 3.11
N LEU A 124 11.64 15.02 3.64
CA LEU A 124 13.06 15.12 3.32
C LEU A 124 13.29 14.84 1.84
N PHE A 125 12.65 13.81 1.31
CA PHE A 125 12.71 13.47 -0.12
C PHE A 125 12.21 14.62 -1.00
N GLY A 126 11.07 15.23 -0.64
CA GLY A 126 10.53 16.37 -1.37
C GLY A 126 11.45 17.61 -1.38
N LYS A 127 12.20 17.83 -0.28
CA LYS A 127 13.11 18.98 -0.13
C LYS A 127 14.48 18.76 -0.77
N PHE A 128 15.08 17.59 -0.60
CA PHE A 128 16.48 17.33 -0.92
C PHE A 128 16.68 16.03 -1.72
N GLY A 129 15.83 15.01 -1.51
CA GLY A 129 16.01 13.69 -2.13
C GLY A 129 15.92 13.66 -3.66
N ARG A 130 15.14 14.56 -4.26
CA ARG A 130 14.95 14.58 -5.73
C ARG A 130 16.25 14.79 -6.51
N TYR A 131 17.17 15.57 -5.95
CA TYR A 131 18.43 15.93 -6.60
C TYR A 131 19.65 15.58 -5.74
N TYR A 132 19.49 14.69 -4.74
CA TYR A 132 20.54 14.29 -3.81
C TYR A 132 21.90 14.03 -4.48
N ASN A 133 21.91 13.17 -5.50
CA ASN A 133 23.14 12.85 -6.24
C ASN A 133 23.71 14.07 -7.00
N LEU A 134 22.85 14.95 -7.53
CA LEU A 134 23.29 16.18 -8.20
C LEU A 134 23.84 17.19 -7.20
N ASP A 135 23.29 17.27 -5.99
CA ASP A 135 23.80 18.13 -4.92
C ASP A 135 25.20 17.69 -4.48
N ILE A 136 25.45 16.37 -4.41
CA ILE A 136 26.79 15.82 -4.18
C ILE A 136 27.74 16.19 -5.32
N VAL A 137 27.32 15.99 -6.58
CA VAL A 137 28.12 16.34 -7.75
C VAL A 137 28.44 17.84 -7.79
N ALA A 138 27.50 18.69 -7.38
CA ALA A 138 27.65 20.13 -7.31
C ALA A 138 28.50 20.62 -6.12
N GLY A 139 28.93 19.71 -5.23
CA GLY A 139 29.70 20.05 -4.04
C GLY A 139 28.90 20.88 -3.03
N SER A 140 27.60 20.61 -2.90
CA SER A 140 26.74 21.31 -1.94
C SER A 140 27.35 21.23 -0.53
N PRO A 141 27.46 22.37 0.20
CA PRO A 141 28.07 22.39 1.54
C PRO A 141 27.19 21.71 2.60
N HIS A 142 25.94 21.37 2.24
CA HIS A 142 25.05 20.61 3.10
C HIS A 142 25.21 19.14 2.72
N SER A 143 25.71 18.31 3.65
CA SER A 143 25.66 16.85 3.50
C SER A 143 24.18 16.45 3.60
N PRO A 144 23.51 16.16 2.47
CA PRO A 144 22.09 15.89 2.54
C PRO A 144 21.91 14.53 3.19
N ILE A 145 20.90 14.39 4.05
CA ILE A 145 20.51 13.08 4.55
C ILE A 145 19.90 12.33 3.35
N ASP A 146 20.41 11.14 3.03
CA ASP A 146 19.87 10.30 1.96
C ASP A 146 18.53 9.70 2.38
N PRO A 147 17.40 10.09 1.76
CA PRO A 147 16.09 9.55 2.12
C PRO A 147 15.96 8.05 1.86
N LYS A 148 16.75 7.48 0.94
CA LYS A 148 16.75 6.03 0.72
C LYS A 148 17.31 5.31 1.95
N SER A 149 18.50 5.70 2.40
CA SER A 149 19.13 5.13 3.61
C SER A 149 18.23 5.26 4.85
N GLU A 150 17.54 6.40 5.01
CA GLU A 150 16.62 6.60 6.13
C GLU A 150 15.38 5.70 6.03
N TRP A 151 14.91 5.42 4.82
CA TRP A 151 13.79 4.52 4.58
C TRP A 151 14.16 3.06 4.85
N GLU A 152 15.32 2.60 4.40
CA GLU A 152 15.82 1.25 4.70
C GLU A 152 16.02 1.02 6.21
N THR A 153 16.45 2.07 6.92
CA THR A 153 16.55 2.07 8.39
C THR A 153 15.17 1.94 9.03
N LEU A 154 14.17 2.65 8.50
CA LEU A 154 12.78 2.53 8.94
C LEU A 154 12.26 1.11 8.69
N GLU A 155 12.47 0.54 7.50
CA GLU A 155 12.06 -0.83 7.16
C GLU A 155 12.64 -1.86 8.15
N SER A 156 13.93 -1.76 8.44
CA SER A 156 14.63 -2.63 9.40
C SER A 156 14.10 -2.48 10.84
N SER A 157 13.50 -1.34 11.18
CA SER A 157 12.86 -1.12 12.49
C SER A 157 11.46 -1.75 12.59
N ILE A 158 10.82 -2.04 11.45
CA ILE A 158 9.50 -2.67 11.38
C ILE A 158 9.60 -4.19 11.50
N GLU A 159 10.63 -4.78 10.89
CA GLU A 159 10.90 -6.21 10.96
C GLU A 159 12.40 -6.46 10.82
N ASP A 160 12.93 -7.41 11.61
CA ASP A 160 14.32 -7.82 11.48
C ASP A 160 14.52 -8.56 10.15
N ILE A 161 15.46 -8.08 9.34
CA ILE A 161 15.81 -8.68 8.06
C ILE A 161 16.64 -9.97 8.22
N THR A 162 17.33 -10.14 9.34
CA THR A 162 18.30 -11.22 9.59
C THR A 162 17.75 -12.63 9.32
N PRO A 163 16.51 -12.99 9.74
CA PRO A 163 15.93 -14.31 9.46
C PRO A 163 15.75 -14.61 7.96
N TYR A 164 15.71 -13.58 7.11
CA TYR A 164 15.41 -13.69 5.69
C TYR A 164 16.68 -13.72 4.82
N LEU A 165 17.84 -13.35 5.35
CA LEU A 165 19.12 -13.28 4.63
C LEU A 165 19.60 -14.65 4.10
N GLY A 166 19.04 -15.75 4.61
CA GLY A 166 19.39 -17.11 4.19
C GLY A 166 18.94 -17.47 2.77
N SER A 167 17.96 -16.76 2.20
CA SER A 167 17.56 -16.97 0.80
C SER A 167 17.00 -15.70 0.16
N LEU A 168 17.38 -15.46 -1.10
CA LEU A 168 16.83 -14.38 -1.91
C LEU A 168 15.31 -14.48 -2.05
N GLU A 169 14.81 -15.71 -2.16
CA GLU A 169 13.38 -16.01 -2.29
C GLU A 169 12.60 -15.58 -1.03
N SER A 170 13.17 -15.76 0.18
CA SER A 170 12.57 -15.32 1.44
C SER A 170 12.51 -13.79 1.58
N LEU A 171 13.52 -13.07 1.09
CA LEU A 171 13.49 -11.60 1.08
C LEU A 171 12.36 -11.08 0.18
N HIS A 172 12.29 -11.60 -1.05
CA HIS A 172 11.28 -11.20 -2.04
C HIS A 172 9.86 -11.57 -1.60
N ARG A 173 9.65 -12.79 -1.09
CA ARG A 173 8.30 -13.30 -0.80
C ARG A 173 7.76 -12.91 0.56
N ASP A 174 8.63 -12.78 1.55
CA ASP A 174 8.20 -12.60 2.94
C ASP A 174 8.58 -11.22 3.46
N TYR A 175 9.88 -10.87 3.49
CA TYR A 175 10.36 -9.65 4.14
C TYR A 175 9.78 -8.36 3.55
N TYR A 176 10.03 -8.09 2.25
CA TYR A 176 9.57 -6.84 1.63
C TYR A 176 8.04 -6.71 1.66
N PRO A 177 7.25 -7.72 1.23
CA PRO A 177 5.79 -7.64 1.32
C PRO A 177 5.27 -7.38 2.74
N ARG A 178 5.90 -7.95 3.78
CA ARG A 178 5.52 -7.74 5.18
C ARG A 178 5.77 -6.32 5.65
N VAL A 179 6.99 -5.84 5.44
CA VAL A 179 7.39 -4.51 5.87
C VAL A 179 6.59 -3.45 5.12
N HIS A 180 6.47 -3.58 3.80
CA HIS A 180 5.71 -2.62 2.98
C HIS A 180 4.21 -2.65 3.31
N SER A 181 3.62 -3.83 3.56
CA SER A 181 2.24 -3.95 4.03
C SER A 181 2.03 -3.16 5.33
N LYS A 182 2.92 -3.32 6.32
CA LYS A 182 2.87 -2.58 7.59
C LYS A 182 3.03 -1.07 7.41
N LEU A 183 3.95 -0.62 6.55
CA LEU A 183 4.14 0.81 6.26
C LEU A 183 2.94 1.41 5.52
N ILE A 184 2.43 0.72 4.51
CA ILE A 184 1.23 1.11 3.77
C ILE A 184 0.03 1.18 4.70
N ALA A 185 -0.16 0.21 5.61
CA ALA A 185 -1.24 0.25 6.60
C ALA A 185 -1.25 1.55 7.41
N LYS A 186 -0.08 2.08 7.80
CA LYS A 186 0.03 3.36 8.52
C LYS A 186 -0.42 4.53 7.64
N MET A 187 0.02 4.56 6.39
CA MET A 187 -0.31 5.64 5.45
C MET A 187 -1.76 5.57 4.97
N GLU A 188 -2.31 4.38 4.74
CA GLU A 188 -3.74 4.16 4.49
C GLU A 188 -4.59 4.70 5.64
N ARG A 189 -4.18 4.43 6.89
CA ARG A 189 -4.88 4.93 8.06
C ARG A 189 -4.82 6.46 8.18
N LEU A 190 -3.70 7.09 7.80
CA LEU A 190 -3.63 8.55 7.67
C LEU A 190 -4.63 9.06 6.63
N VAL A 191 -4.64 8.47 5.43
CA VAL A 191 -5.56 8.87 4.35
C VAL A 191 -7.01 8.68 4.78
N ARG A 192 -7.34 7.56 5.44
CA ARG A 192 -8.65 7.29 6.03
C ARG A 192 -9.03 8.35 7.06
N ALA A 193 -8.13 8.70 7.98
CA ALA A 193 -8.37 9.69 9.02
C ALA A 193 -8.71 11.08 8.44
N ILE A 194 -8.07 11.47 7.34
CA ILE A 194 -8.39 12.70 6.61
C ILE A 194 -9.69 12.53 5.80
N ALA A 195 -9.88 11.41 5.10
CA ALA A 195 -11.07 11.11 4.31
C ALA A 195 -12.37 11.12 5.15
N MET A 196 -12.28 10.71 6.42
CA MET A 196 -13.41 10.78 7.36
C MET A 196 -13.85 12.22 7.64
N GLN A 197 -12.94 13.20 7.62
CA GLN A 197 -13.27 14.59 7.92
C GLN A 197 -14.24 15.20 6.91
N PHE A 198 -14.19 14.77 5.63
CA PHE A 198 -15.13 15.20 4.60
C PHE A 198 -16.60 14.85 4.90
N THR A 199 -16.86 13.93 5.84
CA THR A 199 -18.21 13.48 6.16
C THR A 199 -18.60 13.62 7.63
N ILE A 200 -17.69 13.30 8.55
CA ILE A 200 -17.97 13.28 10.00
C ILE A 200 -17.02 14.18 10.82
N GLY A 201 -16.39 15.15 10.15
CA GLY A 201 -15.51 16.17 10.75
C GLY A 201 -16.24 17.35 11.41
N ASP A 202 -17.57 17.35 11.52
CA ASP A 202 -18.37 18.48 12.07
C ASP A 202 -18.13 19.85 11.41
N HIS A 203 -17.73 19.85 10.14
CA HIS A 203 -17.71 21.09 9.36
C HIS A 203 -19.13 21.57 9.09
N THR A 204 -19.32 22.88 8.94
CA THR A 204 -20.64 23.43 8.63
C THR A 204 -21.07 22.98 7.24
N ASP A 205 -20.10 22.93 6.33
CA ASP A 205 -20.24 22.54 4.92
C ASP A 205 -21.41 23.24 4.25
N LYS A 206 -21.49 24.58 4.40
CA LYS A 206 -22.66 25.38 3.99
C LYS A 206 -23.05 25.18 2.53
N ASN A 207 -22.04 24.99 1.67
CA ASN A 207 -22.19 24.79 0.24
C ASN A 207 -22.26 23.30 -0.17
N GLY A 208 -22.08 22.37 0.77
CA GLY A 208 -22.03 20.93 0.50
C GLY A 208 -20.76 20.44 -0.21
N ASN A 209 -19.75 21.31 -0.37
CA ASN A 209 -18.51 21.04 -1.11
C ASN A 209 -17.70 19.88 -0.49
N LEU A 210 -17.58 19.82 0.85
CA LEU A 210 -16.85 18.76 1.54
C LEU A 210 -17.54 17.40 1.33
N ARG A 211 -18.86 17.34 1.53
CA ARG A 211 -19.61 16.09 1.33
C ARG A 211 -19.60 15.63 -0.13
N GLN A 212 -19.71 16.55 -1.08
CA GLN A 212 -19.65 16.23 -2.51
C GLN A 212 -18.29 15.63 -2.90
N THR A 213 -17.19 16.21 -2.42
CA THR A 213 -15.84 15.70 -2.71
C THR A 213 -15.50 14.41 -1.97
N SER A 214 -16.25 14.03 -0.93
CA SER A 214 -16.01 12.81 -0.14
C SER A 214 -16.01 11.52 -0.98
N VAL A 215 -16.69 11.52 -2.13
CA VAL A 215 -16.76 10.35 -3.02
C VAL A 215 -15.39 9.91 -3.52
N VAL A 216 -14.46 10.85 -3.72
CA VAL A 216 -13.11 10.59 -4.28
C VAL A 216 -12.31 9.62 -3.40
N TYR A 217 -12.48 9.71 -2.08
CA TYR A 217 -11.73 8.90 -1.10
C TYR A 217 -12.62 7.86 -0.40
N THR A 218 -13.72 7.44 -1.03
CA THR A 218 -14.64 6.45 -0.45
C THR A 218 -13.95 5.12 -0.17
N ASP A 219 -13.04 4.69 -1.04
CA ASP A 219 -12.29 3.44 -0.87
C ASP A 219 -11.44 3.50 0.42
N PHE A 220 -10.66 4.55 0.63
CA PHE A 220 -9.88 4.73 1.86
C PHE A 220 -10.74 4.96 3.11
N ARG A 221 -11.80 5.77 3.00
CA ARG A 221 -12.70 6.07 4.13
C ARG A 221 -13.34 4.80 4.69
N ASN A 222 -13.68 3.86 3.81
CA ASN A 222 -14.39 2.64 4.16
C ASN A 222 -13.44 1.47 4.53
N LEU A 223 -12.11 1.66 4.47
CA LEU A 223 -11.15 0.63 4.90
C LEU A 223 -11.35 0.28 6.37
N ARG A 224 -11.60 -1.01 6.62
CA ARG A 224 -11.68 -1.58 7.97
C ARG A 224 -10.28 -1.78 8.54
N ASP A 225 -10.19 -1.92 9.87
CA ASP A 225 -8.89 -2.04 10.54
C ASP A 225 -8.15 -3.32 10.11
N GLU A 226 -8.89 -4.40 9.85
CA GLU A 226 -8.36 -5.67 9.32
C GLU A 226 -7.92 -5.63 7.85
N GLU A 227 -8.28 -4.59 7.10
CA GLU A 227 -7.93 -4.44 5.67
C GLU A 227 -6.67 -3.58 5.45
N LEU A 228 -6.20 -2.89 6.49
CA LEU A 228 -5.03 -2.01 6.41
C LEU A 228 -3.78 -2.83 6.05
N GLY A 229 -3.08 -2.41 4.99
CA GLY A 229 -1.90 -3.06 4.43
C GLY A 229 -2.19 -4.26 3.53
N ALA A 230 -3.44 -4.71 3.44
CA ALA A 230 -3.82 -5.91 2.69
C ALA A 230 -4.24 -5.61 1.24
N THR A 231 -4.46 -4.35 0.88
CA THR A 231 -4.86 -3.95 -0.47
C THR A 231 -3.69 -4.06 -1.44
N ASP A 232 -3.91 -4.71 -2.58
CA ASP A 232 -2.92 -4.82 -3.65
C ASP A 232 -3.10 -3.66 -4.65
N TYR A 233 -2.16 -2.72 -4.64
CA TYR A 233 -2.14 -1.53 -5.49
C TYR A 233 -1.24 -1.71 -6.72
N ARG A 234 -0.54 -2.84 -6.86
CA ARG A 234 0.44 -3.07 -7.92
C ARG A 234 -0.20 -3.04 -9.30
N ARG A 235 0.48 -2.38 -10.23
CA ARG A 235 0.05 -2.31 -11.63
C ARG A 235 0.34 -3.62 -12.35
N SER A 236 1.43 -4.31 -11.98
CA SER A 236 1.79 -5.63 -12.52
C SER A 236 0.64 -6.63 -12.36
N VAL A 237 0.05 -6.69 -11.16
CA VAL A 237 -1.10 -7.53 -10.83
C VAL A 237 -2.32 -7.21 -11.69
N GLN A 238 -2.62 -5.92 -11.90
CA GLN A 238 -3.75 -5.51 -12.76
C GLN A 238 -3.56 -5.98 -14.21
N ILE A 239 -2.33 -5.89 -14.72
CA ILE A 239 -1.98 -6.38 -16.07
C ILE A 239 -2.10 -7.91 -16.13
N LEU A 240 -1.55 -8.63 -15.15
CA LEU A 240 -1.62 -10.09 -15.07
C LEU A 240 -3.07 -10.59 -15.00
N ARG A 241 -3.93 -9.93 -14.22
CA ARG A 241 -5.37 -10.25 -14.16
C ARG A 241 -6.06 -10.10 -15.51
N GLN A 242 -5.66 -9.14 -16.34
CA GLN A 242 -6.20 -9.00 -17.70
C GLN A 242 -5.72 -10.14 -18.62
N GLN A 243 -4.50 -10.63 -18.41
CA GLN A 243 -3.91 -11.75 -19.17
C GLN A 243 -4.44 -13.13 -18.73
N LYS A 244 -4.96 -13.27 -17.49
CA LYS A 244 -5.55 -14.51 -16.95
C LYS A 244 -6.61 -15.15 -17.86
N LYS A 245 -7.24 -14.38 -18.75
CA LYS A 245 -8.19 -14.91 -19.77
C LYS A 245 -7.58 -16.02 -20.65
N ASN A 246 -6.26 -16.04 -20.80
CA ASN A 246 -5.56 -17.01 -21.65
C ASN A 246 -5.01 -18.21 -20.87
N TRP A 247 -5.23 -18.28 -19.55
CA TRP A 247 -4.70 -19.35 -18.72
C TRP A 247 -5.61 -20.57 -18.72
N GLU A 248 -4.99 -21.75 -18.69
CA GLU A 248 -5.72 -23.01 -18.59
C GLU A 248 -6.36 -23.14 -17.20
N LYS A 249 -7.68 -23.36 -17.20
CA LYS A 249 -8.45 -23.60 -15.98
C LYS A 249 -8.81 -25.09 -15.89
N ARG A 250 -8.44 -25.73 -14.78
CA ARG A 250 -8.80 -27.11 -14.46
C ARG A 250 -9.81 -27.15 -13.33
N SER A 251 -10.79 -28.04 -13.41
CA SER A 251 -11.71 -28.29 -12.28
C SER A 251 -11.01 -29.05 -11.16
N ASP A 252 -11.48 -28.90 -9.92
CA ASP A 252 -11.00 -29.66 -8.76
C ASP A 252 -10.93 -31.17 -9.05
N ARG A 253 -11.96 -31.73 -9.72
CA ARG A 253 -11.97 -33.15 -10.10
C ARG A 253 -10.82 -33.52 -11.02
N GLN A 254 -10.50 -32.68 -11.99
CA GLN A 254 -9.38 -32.91 -12.91
C GLN A 254 -8.03 -32.79 -12.20
N ILE A 255 -7.91 -31.90 -11.23
CA ILE A 255 -6.67 -31.73 -10.45
C ILE A 255 -6.46 -32.94 -9.53
N ILE A 256 -7.50 -33.32 -8.76
CA ILE A 256 -7.44 -34.42 -7.78
C ILE A 256 -7.30 -35.79 -8.47
N ALA A 257 -7.98 -36.00 -9.60
CA ALA A 257 -7.85 -37.23 -10.38
C ALA A 257 -6.58 -37.28 -11.26
N GLY A 258 -5.74 -36.25 -11.19
CA GLY A 258 -4.49 -36.17 -11.94
C GLY A 258 -3.46 -37.20 -11.50
N SER A 259 -2.36 -37.28 -12.24
CA SER A 259 -1.24 -38.22 -11.97
C SER A 259 -0.33 -37.80 -10.81
N TRP A 260 -0.56 -36.62 -10.23
CA TRP A 260 0.33 -36.01 -9.25
C TRP A 260 -0.31 -36.01 -7.85
N PRO A 261 0.48 -36.17 -6.77
CA PRO A 261 -0.02 -36.01 -5.40
C PRO A 261 -0.67 -34.66 -5.20
N THR A 262 -1.84 -34.66 -4.56
CA THR A 262 -2.57 -33.44 -4.24
C THR A 262 -3.09 -33.45 -2.81
N LYS A 263 -3.33 -32.25 -2.26
CA LYS A 263 -4.01 -32.06 -0.98
C LYS A 263 -4.85 -30.80 -1.01
N ALA A 264 -6.15 -30.93 -0.77
CA ALA A 264 -7.03 -29.79 -0.57
C ALA A 264 -6.88 -29.26 0.86
N ILE A 265 -6.92 -27.94 1.02
CA ILE A 265 -6.83 -27.27 2.33
C ILE A 265 -7.82 -26.11 2.32
N THR A 266 -8.59 -25.97 3.39
CA THR A 266 -9.45 -24.80 3.63
C THR A 266 -8.86 -23.86 4.70
N GLU A 267 -9.29 -22.60 4.69
CA GLU A 267 -8.89 -21.59 5.69
C GLU A 267 -9.12 -22.09 7.12
N ASP A 268 -10.29 -22.68 7.40
CA ASP A 268 -10.65 -23.22 8.72
C ASP A 268 -9.75 -24.38 9.20
N GLU A 269 -9.05 -25.07 8.28
CA GLU A 269 -8.15 -26.18 8.60
C GLU A 269 -6.72 -25.70 8.90
N TYR A 270 -6.42 -24.43 8.60
CA TYR A 270 -5.09 -23.87 8.74
C TYR A 270 -4.98 -23.04 10.02
N ALA A 271 -4.17 -23.53 10.97
CA ALA A 271 -3.98 -22.86 12.26
C ALA A 271 -3.17 -21.53 12.18
N GLY A 272 -2.54 -21.25 11.03
CA GLY A 272 -1.73 -20.04 10.83
C GLY A 272 -2.49 -18.90 10.17
N GLU A 273 -1.76 -17.85 9.79
CA GLU A 273 -2.34 -16.72 9.07
C GLU A 273 -2.60 -17.11 7.60
N TRP A 274 -3.87 -17.27 7.21
CA TRP A 274 -4.23 -17.71 5.87
C TRP A 274 -3.80 -16.70 4.79
N PRO A 275 -2.91 -17.08 3.84
CA PRO A 275 -2.33 -16.12 2.92
C PRO A 275 -3.15 -15.91 1.66
N PHE A 276 -4.16 -16.73 1.36
CA PHE A 276 -4.91 -16.66 0.10
C PHE A 276 -6.17 -15.82 0.21
N ARG A 277 -6.57 -15.15 -0.87
CA ARG A 277 -7.83 -14.37 -0.94
C ARG A 277 -9.07 -15.24 -1.19
N VAL A 278 -8.94 -16.55 -1.08
CA VAL A 278 -10.01 -17.55 -1.25
C VAL A 278 -9.97 -18.53 -0.10
N ASP A 279 -11.11 -19.07 0.29
CA ASP A 279 -11.24 -19.90 1.49
C ASP A 279 -10.70 -21.33 1.30
N ARG A 280 -10.33 -21.71 0.06
CA ARG A 280 -9.91 -23.07 -0.28
C ARG A 280 -8.90 -23.09 -1.42
N ILE A 281 -7.88 -23.95 -1.28
CA ILE A 281 -6.87 -24.21 -2.29
C ILE A 281 -6.62 -25.71 -2.46
N ILE A 282 -5.92 -26.09 -3.54
CA ILE A 282 -5.41 -27.45 -3.74
C ILE A 282 -3.90 -27.39 -4.00
N LEU A 283 -3.11 -27.97 -3.10
CA LEU A 283 -1.69 -28.21 -3.31
C LEU A 283 -1.49 -29.37 -4.28
N GLU A 284 -0.50 -29.26 -5.16
CA GLU A 284 -0.11 -30.27 -6.13
C GLU A 284 1.42 -30.34 -6.18
N LEU A 285 1.99 -31.54 -6.10
CA LEU A 285 3.43 -31.75 -6.19
C LEU A 285 3.77 -32.47 -7.50
N ARG A 286 4.45 -31.78 -8.42
CA ARG A 286 4.89 -32.38 -9.69
C ARG A 286 6.35 -32.76 -9.66
N GLU A 287 6.66 -33.93 -10.21
CA GLU A 287 8.04 -34.45 -10.36
C GLU A 287 8.85 -34.41 -9.04
N GLY A 288 8.14 -34.54 -7.91
CA GLY A 288 8.72 -34.47 -6.57
C GLY A 288 9.18 -33.08 -6.13
N ILE A 289 9.60 -32.17 -7.00
CA ILE A 289 10.23 -30.89 -6.60
C ILE A 289 9.40 -29.64 -6.92
N PHE A 290 8.44 -29.72 -7.84
CA PHE A 290 7.67 -28.56 -8.28
C PHE A 290 6.41 -28.42 -7.43
N CYS A 291 6.44 -27.45 -6.52
CA CYS A 291 5.32 -27.17 -5.62
C CYS A 291 4.36 -26.21 -6.31
N ILE A 292 3.10 -26.61 -6.45
CA ILE A 292 2.05 -25.84 -7.13
C ILE A 292 0.89 -25.65 -6.18
N VAL A 293 0.30 -24.46 -6.18
CA VAL A 293 -1.01 -24.21 -5.58
C VAL A 293 -2.03 -23.93 -6.69
N ASN A 294 -3.16 -24.62 -6.62
CA ASN A 294 -4.29 -24.38 -7.48
C ASN A 294 -5.32 -23.51 -6.75
N ILE A 295 -5.58 -22.33 -7.30
CA ILE A 295 -6.50 -21.32 -6.77
C ILE A 295 -7.61 -21.11 -7.79
N GLU A 296 -8.85 -21.44 -7.43
CA GLU A 296 -10.02 -21.41 -8.33
C GLU A 296 -9.80 -22.16 -9.65
N GLY A 297 -8.98 -23.22 -9.65
CA GLY A 297 -8.66 -24.03 -10.83
C GLY A 297 -7.51 -23.54 -11.69
N TYR A 298 -6.82 -22.45 -11.32
CA TYR A 298 -5.61 -21.97 -11.97
C TYR A 298 -4.36 -22.37 -11.18
N ALA A 299 -3.29 -22.75 -11.86
CA ALA A 299 -2.04 -23.20 -11.24
C ALA A 299 -1.05 -22.04 -11.02
N PHE A 300 -0.43 -22.01 -9.84
CA PHE A 300 0.58 -21.03 -9.44
C PHE A 300 1.78 -21.72 -8.81
N ALA A 301 2.97 -21.17 -9.03
CA ALA A 301 4.21 -21.72 -8.47
C ALA A 301 4.37 -21.32 -7.00
N LEU A 302 4.58 -22.29 -6.11
CA LEU A 302 4.89 -22.03 -4.70
C LEU A 302 6.40 -21.91 -4.43
N ASN A 303 7.25 -22.40 -5.35
CA ASN A 303 8.71 -22.32 -5.21
C ASN A 303 9.38 -21.90 -6.53
N GLY A 304 10.61 -21.38 -6.44
CA GLY A 304 11.37 -20.93 -7.61
C GLY A 304 11.58 -22.00 -8.69
N ALA A 305 11.69 -23.27 -8.30
CA ALA A 305 11.82 -24.39 -9.24
C ALA A 305 10.58 -24.53 -10.14
N ALA A 306 9.37 -24.47 -9.56
CA ALA A 306 8.13 -24.51 -10.32
C ALA A 306 7.95 -23.26 -11.19
N ALA A 307 8.24 -22.07 -10.64
CA ALA A 307 8.11 -20.81 -11.36
C ALA A 307 8.97 -20.79 -12.63
N SER A 308 10.26 -21.15 -12.50
CA SER A 308 11.21 -21.16 -13.61
C SER A 308 10.88 -22.24 -14.65
N ARG A 309 10.57 -23.47 -14.21
CA ARG A 309 10.39 -24.60 -15.13
C ARG A 309 9.04 -24.59 -15.86
N LEU A 310 7.98 -24.18 -15.15
CA LEU A 310 6.60 -24.22 -15.65
C LEU A 310 6.13 -22.87 -16.20
N GLN A 311 6.89 -21.79 -15.98
CA GLN A 311 6.56 -20.43 -16.43
C GLN A 311 5.18 -19.97 -15.96
N ILE A 312 4.79 -20.37 -14.75
CA ILE A 312 3.58 -19.92 -14.07
C ILE A 312 3.97 -18.96 -12.94
N PRO A 313 3.19 -17.89 -12.71
CA PRO A 313 3.51 -16.91 -11.68
C PRO A 313 3.29 -17.49 -10.29
N ASP A 314 3.89 -16.88 -9.28
CA ASP A 314 3.56 -17.16 -7.90
C ASP A 314 2.24 -16.47 -7.47
N PRO A 315 1.61 -16.91 -6.37
CA PRO A 315 0.36 -16.33 -5.88
C PRO A 315 0.44 -14.85 -5.49
N HIS A 316 1.59 -14.37 -4.99
CA HIS A 316 1.75 -12.96 -4.66
C HIS A 316 1.83 -12.16 -5.94
N ASP A 317 2.66 -12.52 -6.92
CA ASP A 317 2.74 -11.80 -8.20
C ASP A 317 1.41 -11.75 -8.94
N ALA A 318 0.59 -12.80 -8.83
CA ALA A 318 -0.76 -12.82 -9.38
C ALA A 318 -1.81 -12.02 -8.57
N GLY A 319 -1.44 -11.50 -7.39
CA GLY A 319 -2.32 -10.79 -6.46
C GLY A 319 -3.44 -11.66 -5.90
N LEU A 320 -3.17 -12.96 -5.74
CA LEU A 320 -4.08 -13.97 -5.17
C LEU A 320 -3.72 -14.34 -3.74
N ALA A 321 -2.45 -14.17 -3.36
CA ALA A 321 -2.05 -14.10 -1.98
C ALA A 321 -2.09 -12.66 -1.45
N VAL A 322 -2.33 -12.52 -0.15
CA VAL A 322 -2.32 -11.27 0.58
C VAL A 322 -0.87 -10.91 0.87
N LEU A 323 -0.42 -9.73 0.43
CA LEU A 323 0.92 -9.23 0.71
C LEU A 323 1.16 -9.18 2.22
N GLY A 324 2.33 -9.67 2.64
CA GLY A 324 2.71 -9.78 4.05
C GLY A 324 2.36 -11.13 4.71
N ARG A 325 1.55 -11.96 4.07
CA ARG A 325 1.23 -13.30 4.57
C ARG A 325 2.07 -14.35 3.86
N SER A 326 2.79 -15.20 4.61
CA SER A 326 3.73 -16.14 4.01
C SER A 326 3.00 -17.33 3.37
N VAL A 327 3.37 -17.65 2.13
CA VAL A 327 3.01 -18.93 1.49
C VAL A 327 4.07 -20.03 1.74
N GLY A 328 5.14 -19.73 2.49
CA GLY A 328 6.20 -20.68 2.86
C GLY A 328 5.71 -22.01 3.44
N PRO A 329 4.83 -22.00 4.46
CA PRO A 329 4.30 -23.23 5.05
C PRO A 329 3.59 -24.16 4.04
N PHE A 330 3.04 -23.59 2.96
CA PHE A 330 2.36 -24.37 1.92
C PHE A 330 3.35 -25.08 0.98
N ILE A 331 4.60 -24.61 0.89
CA ILE A 331 5.70 -25.34 0.23
C ILE A 331 6.01 -26.60 1.02
N ASP A 332 6.20 -26.47 2.34
CA ASP A 332 6.53 -27.61 3.20
C ASP A 332 5.42 -28.66 3.14
N MET A 333 4.15 -28.22 3.19
CA MET A 333 3.00 -29.10 3.02
C MET A 333 2.96 -29.77 1.65
N ALA A 334 3.33 -29.06 0.57
CA ALA A 334 3.39 -29.64 -0.76
C ALA A 334 4.53 -30.66 -0.88
N LEU A 335 5.70 -30.38 -0.31
CA LEU A 335 6.85 -31.31 -0.30
C LEU A 335 6.56 -32.57 0.54
N ALA A 336 5.80 -32.45 1.63
CA ALA A 336 5.37 -33.60 2.43
C ALA A 336 4.48 -34.58 1.67
N LEU A 337 3.88 -34.18 0.53
CA LEU A 337 3.11 -35.09 -0.33
C LEU A 337 3.97 -36.20 -0.96
N ARG A 338 5.31 -36.06 -0.97
CA ARG A 338 6.22 -37.15 -1.37
C ARG A 338 6.05 -38.41 -0.53
N GLU A 339 5.80 -38.24 0.77
CA GLU A 339 5.77 -39.33 1.74
C GLU A 339 4.47 -40.16 1.64
N VAL A 340 3.44 -39.63 0.98
CA VAL A 340 2.15 -40.31 0.77
C VAL A 340 2.19 -41.29 -0.43
N GLN A 341 3.29 -41.29 -1.20
CA GLN A 341 3.49 -42.18 -2.37
C GLN A 341 4.41 -43.39 -2.10
N GLN A 342 4.93 -43.56 -0.88
CA GLN A 342 5.59 -44.80 -0.43
C GLN A 342 4.60 -45.68 0.32
#